data_AF-A0A392R656-F1
#
_entry.id   AF-A0A392R656-F1
#
_cell.length_a   1.000
_cell.length_b   1.000
_cell.length_c   1.000
_cell.angle_alpha   90.00
_cell.angle_beta   90.00
_cell.angle_gamma   90.00
#
_symmetry.space_group_name_H-M   'P 1'
#
loop_
_entity.id
_entity.type
_entity.pdbx_description
1 polymer ?
#
loop_
_entity_poly.entity_id
_entity_poly.type
_entity_poly.pdbx_seq_one_letter_code
_entity_poly.pdbx_strand_id
1 'polypeptide(L)' 'VMEGVKEITRNGAKFLDGQEKEFDAIILATGYKSNVPSWLKVKN' A
#
# COMPACT_ATOMS: atom_id res chain seq x y z
N VAL A 1 0.35 -11.57 12.34
CA VAL A 1 0.06 -10.41 11.47
C VAL A 1 1.35 -10.07 10.75
N MET A 2 1.33 -9.83 9.44
CA MET A 2 2.50 -9.33 8.72
C MET A 2 2.55 -7.81 8.89
N GLU A 3 3.72 -7.27 9.19
CA GLU A 3 3.92 -5.82 9.32
C GLU A 3 3.70 -5.09 7.99
N GLY A 4 3.53 -3.76 8.06
CA GLY A 4 3.41 -2.93 6.86
C GLY A 4 4.63 -3.05 5.93
N VAL A 5 4.41 -2.81 4.63
CA VAL A 5 5.51 -2.72 3.65
C VAL A 5 6.21 -1.38 3.83
N LYS A 6 7.53 -1.41 4.03
CA LYS A 6 8.39 -0.23 4.11
C LYS A 6 8.88 0.20 2.73
N GLU A 7 9.27 -0.77 1.90
CA GLU A 7 9.86 -0.54 0.59
C GLU A 7 9.57 -1.72 -0.35
N ILE A 8 9.23 -1.44 -1.60
CA ILE A 8 9.24 -2.43 -2.69
C ILE A 8 10.66 -2.46 -3.25
N THR A 9 11.30 -3.62 -3.21
CA THR A 9 12.67 -3.80 -3.70
C THR A 9 12.65 -4.36 -5.12
N ARG A 10 13.83 -4.51 -5.74
CA ARG A 10 13.94 -5.00 -7.12
C ARG A 10 13.26 -6.37 -7.33
N ASN A 11 13.32 -7.24 -6.32
CA ASN A 11 12.86 -8.64 -6.42
C ASN A 11 11.74 -8.96 -5.39
N GLY A 12 11.21 -7.97 -4.67
CA GLY A 12 10.30 -8.25 -3.57
C GLY A 12 9.96 -7.03 -2.72
N ALA A 13 9.97 -7.21 -1.39
CA ALA A 13 9.63 -6.14 -0.44
C ALA A 13 10.34 -6.28 0.90
N LYS A 14 10.61 -5.13 1.52
CA LYS A 14 11.06 -4.98 2.90
C LYS A 14 9.92 -4.51 3.79
N PHE A 15 9.79 -5.13 4.95
CA PHE A 15 8.73 -4.87 5.93
C PHE A 15 9.23 -3.96 7.06
N LEU A 16 8.31 -3.36 7.82
CA LEU A 16 8.64 -2.43 8.90
C LEU A 16 9.44 -3.08 10.04
N ASP A 17 9.31 -4.39 10.23
CA ASP A 17 10.11 -5.17 11.18
C ASP A 17 11.54 -5.48 10.69
N GLY A 18 11.89 -5.03 9.48
CA GLY A 18 13.20 -5.23 8.88
C GLY A 18 13.35 -6.54 8.10
N GLN A 19 12.34 -7.42 8.10
CA GLN A 19 12.36 -8.61 7.23
C GLN A 19 12.30 -8.21 5.76
N GLU A 20 12.96 -8.98 4.91
CA GLU A 20 12.93 -8.84 3.46
C GLU A 20 12.55 -10.18 2.82
N LYS A 21 11.66 -10.14 1.83
CA LYS A 21 11.17 -11.35 1.14
C LYS A 21 11.07 -11.09 -0.35
N GLU A 22 11.42 -12.09 -1.14
CA GLU A 22 11.27 -12.08 -2.60
C GLU A 22 9.84 -12.46 -3.00
N PHE A 23 9.35 -11.83 -4.06
CA PHE A 23 8.02 -12.07 -4.63
C PHE A 23 8.10 -11.92 -6.15
N ASP A 24 7.48 -12.84 -6.89
CA ASP A 24 7.42 -12.76 -8.35
C ASP A 24 6.46 -11.67 -8.84
N ALA A 25 5.46 -11.30 -8.03
CA ALA A 25 4.46 -10.30 -8.36
C ALA A 25 3.93 -9.56 -7.12
N ILE A 26 3.55 -8.29 -7.30
CA ILE A 26 2.94 -7.43 -6.27
C ILE A 26 1.59 -6.92 -6.80
N ILE A 27 0.54 -7.10 -6.00
CA ILE A 27 -0.82 -6.64 -6.33
C ILE A 27 -1.22 -5.52 -5.37
N LEU A 28 -1.43 -4.31 -5.89
CA LEU A 28 -1.89 -3.15 -5.10
C LEU A 28 -3.42 -3.14 -5.00
N ALA A 29 -3.96 -3.92 -4.08
CA ALA A 29 -5.39 -3.96 -3.77
C ALA A 29 -5.80 -2.94 -2.68
N THR A 30 -5.20 -1.74 -2.69
CA THR A 30 -5.35 -0.71 -1.64
C THR A 30 -6.61 0.17 -1.81
N GLY A 31 -7.48 -0.20 -2.74
CA GLY A 31 -8.72 0.52 -3.04
C GLY A 31 -8.52 1.75 -3.93
N TYR A 32 -9.51 2.65 -3.93
CA TYR A 32 -9.55 3.83 -4.79
C TYR A 32 -9.67 5.11 -3.96
N LYS A 33 -9.04 6.19 -4.42
CA LYS A 33 -9.25 7.54 -3.88
C LYS A 33 -10.40 8.21 -4.62
N SER A 34 -11.40 8.69 -3.88
CA SER A 34 -12.50 9.49 -4.46
C SER A 34 -11.95 10.78 -5.06
N ASN A 35 -12.32 11.04 -6.31
CA ASN A 35 -12.05 12.29 -7.03
C ASN A 35 -13.19 13.32 -6.88
N VAL A 36 -14.20 13.04 -6.04
CA VAL A 36 -15.29 13.98 -5.78
C VAL A 36 -14.71 15.27 -5.21
N PRO A 37 -14.97 16.43 -5.85
CA PRO A 37 -14.57 17.72 -5.32
C PRO A 37 -15.01 17.93 -3.87
N SER A 38 -14.20 18.60 -3.06
CA SER A 38 -14.48 18.79 -1.63
C SER A 38 -15.83 19.45 -1.35
N TRP A 39 -16.31 20.31 -2.25
CA TRP A 39 -17.61 20.99 -2.13
C TRP A 39 -18.82 20.05 -2.28
N LEU A 40 -18.64 18.87 -2.88
CA LEU A 40 -19.65 17.81 -3.01
C LEU A 40 -19.57 16.75 -1.92
N LYS A 41 -18.54 16.80 -1.05
CA LYS A 41 -18.42 15.84 0.06
C LYS A 41 -19.37 16.26 1.17
N VAL A 42 -20.13 15.30 1.68
CA VAL A 42 -20.88 15.47 2.93
C VAL A 42 -19.87 15.84 4.01
N LYS A 43 -20.08 16.99 4.67
CA LYS A 43 -19.26 17.37 5.82
C LYS A 43 -19.72 16.53 7.01
N ASN A 44 -18.77 15.80 7.60
CA ASN A 44 -18.92 15.17 8.91
C ASN A 44 -18.45 16.15 9.98
#